data_AF-A0A0R3PEC0-F1
#
_entry.id   AF-A0A0R3PEC0-F1
#
_cell.length_a   1.000
_cell.length_b   1.000
_cell.length_c   1.000
_cell.angle_alpha   90.00
_cell.angle_beta   90.00
_cell.angle_gamma   90.00
#
_symmetry.space_group_name_H-M   'P 1'
#
loop_
_entity.id
_entity.type
_entity.pdbx_description
1 polymer ?
#
loop_
_entity_poly.entity_id
_entity_poly.type
_entity_poly.pdbx_seq_one_letter_code
_entity_poly.pdbx_strand_id
1 'polypeptide(L)'
;LLQLNGLRHGEQITTSSTSCNSKKLEVISAETPLRERALCKFEYVLNYNPRRLPAALTEVKCSCDRPNSKLVGKRIFECEHIRYQVRVLMFDETCNTFREYTETIALACIPVVQVRYR
;
A
#
# COMPACT_ATOMS: atom_id res chain seq x y z
N LEU A 1 16.18 -27.39 -1.97
CA LEU A 1 15.02 -26.79 -1.27
C LEU A 1 15.14 -25.27 -1.36
N LEU A 2 14.21 -24.59 -2.02
CA LEU A 2 14.12 -23.12 -1.95
C LEU A 2 13.81 -22.74 -0.49
N GLN A 3 14.68 -21.98 0.14
CA GLN A 3 14.50 -21.49 1.51
C GLN A 3 13.32 -20.50 1.53
N LEU A 4 12.12 -20.98 1.87
CA LEU A 4 10.92 -20.16 2.14
C LEU A 4 10.92 -19.49 3.52
N ASN A 5 12.01 -19.63 4.29
CA ASN A 5 12.21 -18.95 5.55
C ASN A 5 12.58 -17.48 5.31
N GLY A 6 11.59 -16.63 5.07
CA GLY A 6 11.86 -15.19 4.97
C GLY A 6 10.64 -14.31 4.79
N LEU A 7 9.65 -14.74 4.02
CA LEU A 7 8.55 -13.86 3.63
C LEU A 7 7.47 -13.80 4.71
N ARG A 8 7.30 -12.62 5.35
CA ARG A 8 6.29 -12.41 6.38
C ARG A 8 5.22 -11.44 5.90
N HIS A 9 3.96 -11.78 6.16
CA HIS A 9 2.86 -10.86 5.90
C HIS A 9 3.03 -9.58 6.72
N GLY A 10 2.84 -8.43 6.09
CA GLY A 10 3.05 -7.11 6.67
C GLY A 10 4.51 -6.64 6.72
N GLU A 11 5.45 -7.43 6.20
CA GLU A 11 6.86 -7.03 6.14
C GLU A 11 7.04 -5.78 5.27
N GLN A 12 7.75 -4.79 5.80
CA GLN A 12 7.95 -3.52 5.13
C GLN A 12 9.03 -3.66 4.03
N ILE A 13 8.66 -3.34 2.80
CA ILE A 13 9.54 -3.44 1.62
C ILE A 13 10.30 -2.12 1.39
N THR A 14 9.67 -0.98 1.68
CA THR A 14 10.28 0.36 1.49
C THR A 14 10.17 1.20 2.76
N THR A 15 11.12 2.12 2.98
CA THR A 15 11.23 2.93 4.22
C THR A 15 11.45 4.43 4.00
N SER A 16 11.50 4.90 2.75
CA SER A 16 11.90 6.27 2.41
C SER A 16 10.80 7.33 2.60
N SER A 17 9.56 6.90 2.81
CA SER A 17 8.33 7.72 2.84
C SER A 17 7.52 7.54 4.12
N THR A 18 8.14 7.04 5.18
CA THR A 18 7.51 6.70 6.47
C THR A 18 6.88 7.89 7.21
N SER A 19 7.18 9.13 6.82
CA SER A 19 6.57 10.33 7.41
C SER A 19 6.07 11.30 6.34
N CYS A 20 4.85 11.81 6.54
CA CYS A 20 4.28 12.85 5.68
C CYS A 20 4.90 14.25 5.89
N ASN A 21 5.67 14.43 6.96
CA ASN A 21 6.47 15.63 7.20
C ASN A 21 7.93 15.50 6.71
N SER A 22 8.22 14.48 5.90
CA SER A 22 9.54 14.30 5.30
C SER A 22 9.97 15.52 4.48
N LYS A 23 11.29 15.74 4.44
CA LYS A 23 11.91 16.90 3.79
C LYS A 23 11.36 17.09 2.37
N LYS A 24 11.16 18.35 1.99
CA LYS A 24 10.80 18.73 0.62
C LYS A 24 11.85 18.14 -0.32
N LEU A 25 11.40 17.36 -1.30
CA LEU A 25 12.27 16.89 -2.38
C LEU A 25 12.70 18.13 -3.19
N GLU A 26 14.01 18.33 -3.33
CA GLU A 26 14.55 19.48 -4.07
C GLU A 26 14.31 19.34 -5.58
N VAL A 27 14.30 18.10 -6.07
CA VAL A 27 14.02 17.76 -7.47
C VAL A 27 12.92 16.70 -7.50
N ILE A 28 11.84 16.98 -8.24
CA ILE A 28 10.80 16.00 -8.57
C ILE A 28 10.92 15.68 -10.06
N SER A 29 11.31 14.46 -10.36
CA SER A 29 11.44 13.94 -11.73
C SER A 29 10.54 12.73 -11.96
N ALA A 30 10.46 12.24 -13.19
CA ALA A 30 9.68 11.04 -13.53
C ALA A 30 10.21 9.77 -12.82
N GLU A 31 11.49 9.76 -12.50
CA GLU A 31 12.23 8.71 -11.81
C GLU A 31 11.98 8.74 -10.30
N THR A 32 11.46 9.85 -9.77
CA THR A 32 11.11 9.97 -8.35
C THR A 32 9.91 9.07 -8.04
N PRO A 33 10.04 8.08 -7.14
CA PRO A 33 8.98 7.12 -6.87
C PRO A 33 7.67 7.80 -6.46
N LEU A 34 6.55 7.31 -6.98
CA LEU A 34 5.22 7.85 -6.67
C LEU A 34 4.99 7.97 -5.15
N ARG A 35 5.42 6.97 -4.37
CA ARG A 35 5.28 6.94 -2.91
C ARG A 35 5.88 8.16 -2.19
N GLU A 36 6.96 8.72 -2.75
CA GLU A 36 7.74 9.82 -2.15
C GLU A 36 7.17 11.19 -2.48
N ARG A 37 6.57 11.31 -3.68
CA ARG A 37 5.99 12.56 -4.22
C ARG A 37 4.47 12.67 -4.03
N ALA A 38 3.81 11.60 -3.59
CA ALA A 38 2.39 11.63 -3.28
C ALA A 38 2.10 12.57 -2.10
N LEU A 39 0.95 13.26 -2.15
CA LEU A 39 0.50 14.11 -1.06
C LEU A 39 0.21 13.28 0.21
N CYS A 40 -0.41 12.11 0.01
CA CYS A 40 -0.55 11.05 0.98
C CYS A 40 0.55 10.02 0.73
N LYS A 41 1.66 10.15 1.44
CA LYS A 41 2.80 9.23 1.31
C LYS A 41 2.43 7.85 1.81
N PHE A 42 3.09 6.84 1.27
CA PHE A 42 2.84 5.44 1.61
C PHE A 42 4.11 4.62 1.50
N GLU A 43 4.06 3.41 2.04
CA GLU A 43 5.12 2.42 1.94
C GLU A 43 4.59 1.12 1.37
N TYR A 44 5.43 0.40 0.64
CA TYR A 44 5.10 -0.94 0.20
C TYR A 44 5.32 -1.93 1.34
N VAL A 45 4.35 -2.82 1.51
CA VAL A 45 4.36 -3.92 2.46
C VAL A 45 4.04 -5.22 1.72
N LEU A 46 4.57 -6.32 2.25
CA LEU A 46 4.36 -7.64 1.69
C LEU A 46 3.04 -8.24 2.19
N ASN A 47 2.07 -8.41 1.29
CA ASN A 47 0.89 -9.22 1.55
C ASN A 47 1.22 -10.68 1.17
N TYR A 48 1.72 -11.45 2.13
CA TYR A 48 2.11 -12.85 1.92
C TYR A 48 1.02 -13.83 2.40
N ASN A 49 0.70 -14.82 1.56
CA ASN A 49 -0.12 -15.97 1.91
C ASN A 49 0.43 -17.22 1.21
N PRO A 50 1.02 -18.20 1.93
CA PRO A 50 1.65 -19.37 1.31
C PRO A 50 0.65 -20.33 0.64
N ARG A 51 -0.65 -20.22 0.93
CA ARG A 51 -1.71 -21.02 0.29
C ARG A 51 -2.29 -20.36 -0.95
N ARG A 52 -1.78 -19.20 -1.35
CA ARG A 52 -2.30 -18.42 -2.47
C ARG A 52 -1.34 -18.44 -3.66
N LEU A 53 -1.87 -18.36 -4.87
CA LEU A 53 -1.14 -17.98 -6.07
C LEU A 53 -1.65 -16.63 -6.62
N PRO A 54 -0.78 -15.61 -6.75
CA PRO A 54 0.60 -15.57 -6.25
C PRO A 54 0.65 -15.48 -4.71
N ALA A 55 1.67 -16.10 -4.12
CA ALA A 55 1.83 -16.14 -2.66
C ALA A 55 2.22 -14.77 -2.09
N ALA A 56 3.02 -14.02 -2.85
CA ALA A 56 3.42 -12.65 -2.52
C ALA A 56 2.64 -11.66 -3.39
N LEU A 57 1.88 -10.78 -2.73
CA LEU A 57 1.35 -9.57 -3.33
C LEU A 57 2.01 -8.37 -2.66
N THR A 58 2.24 -7.30 -3.42
CA THR A 58 2.68 -6.02 -2.87
C THR A 58 1.45 -5.18 -2.60
N GLU A 59 1.34 -4.67 -1.37
CA GLU A 59 0.28 -3.77 -0.94
C GLU A 59 0.90 -2.50 -0.36
N VAL A 60 0.12 -1.43 -0.23
CA VAL A 60 0.60 -0.20 0.39
C VAL A 60 0.00 0.01 1.78
N LYS A 61 0.78 0.68 2.63
CA LYS A 61 0.31 1.25 3.90
C LYS A 61 0.50 2.76 3.86
N CYS A 62 -0.55 3.52 4.14
CA CYS A 62 -0.42 4.97 4.26
C CYS A 62 0.49 5.34 5.43
N SER A 63 1.39 6.30 5.19
CA SER A 63 2.34 6.77 6.20
C SER A 63 1.72 7.76 7.19
N CYS A 64 0.53 8.30 6.87
CA CYS A 64 -0.20 9.23 7.71
C CYS A 64 -1.69 9.21 7.38
N ASP A 65 -2.51 9.62 8.36
CA ASP A 65 -3.96 9.78 8.18
C ASP A 65 -4.32 11.09 7.49
N ARG A 66 -3.43 12.09 7.53
CA ARG A 66 -3.61 13.41 6.91
C ARG A 66 -2.31 13.91 6.29
N PRO A 67 -2.39 14.58 5.12
CA PRO A 67 -1.22 15.13 4.47
C PRO A 67 -0.64 16.32 5.26
N ASN A 68 0.58 16.72 4.91
CA ASN A 68 1.26 17.83 5.56
C ASN A 68 0.44 19.14 5.42
N SER A 69 0.02 19.72 6.55
CA SER A 69 -0.78 20.94 6.60
C SER A 69 -0.09 22.14 5.94
N LYS A 70 1.24 22.17 5.90
CA LYS A 70 2.01 23.21 5.19
C LYS A 70 1.82 23.15 3.67
N LEU A 71 1.50 21.97 3.11
CA LEU A 71 1.29 21.79 1.67
C LEU A 71 -0.16 22.02 1.25
N VAL A 72 -1.14 21.68 2.12
CA VAL A 72 -2.57 21.71 1.78
C VAL A 72 -3.34 22.91 2.34
N GLY A 73 -2.70 23.69 3.22
CA GLY A 73 -3.34 24.83 3.89
C GLY A 73 -4.48 24.40 4.83
N LYS A 74 -5.61 25.11 4.77
CA LYS A 74 -6.78 24.88 5.66
C LYS A 74 -7.74 23.78 5.16
N ARG A 75 -7.44 23.09 4.05
CA ARG A 75 -8.32 22.06 3.49
C ARG A 75 -8.27 20.80 4.34
N ILE A 76 -9.44 20.22 4.61
CA ILE A 76 -9.56 18.99 5.39
C ILE A 76 -9.46 17.80 4.43
N PHE A 77 -8.24 17.31 4.24
CA PHE A 77 -7.98 16.07 3.52
C PHE A 77 -7.68 14.94 4.50
N GLU A 78 -8.14 13.75 4.17
CA GLU A 78 -7.76 12.50 4.81
C GLU A 78 -7.07 11.60 3.78
N CYS A 79 -6.12 10.80 4.25
CA CYS A 79 -5.36 9.90 3.41
C CYS A 79 -5.99 8.52 3.45
N GLU A 80 -6.60 8.14 2.34
CA GLU A 80 -7.32 6.87 2.22
C GLU A 80 -6.67 5.94 1.19
N HIS A 81 -6.82 4.65 1.42
CA HIS A 81 -6.29 3.63 0.52
C HIS A 81 -7.16 3.51 -0.73
N ILE A 82 -6.55 3.60 -1.91
CA ILE A 82 -7.16 3.08 -3.14
C ILE A 82 -7.03 1.56 -3.11
N ARG A 83 -8.16 0.88 -3.18
CA ARG A 83 -8.23 -0.58 -3.18
C ARG A 83 -8.55 -1.13 -4.56
N TYR A 84 -7.96 -2.27 -4.89
CA TYR A 84 -8.20 -3.02 -6.12
C TYR A 84 -8.45 -4.48 -5.81
N GLN A 85 -9.35 -5.09 -6.59
CA GLN A 85 -9.71 -6.50 -6.47
C GLN A 85 -8.88 -7.33 -7.46
N VAL A 86 -8.07 -8.23 -6.94
CA VAL A 86 -7.21 -9.14 -7.71
C VAL A 86 -7.76 -10.54 -7.62
N ARG A 87 -7.87 -11.22 -8.77
CA ARG A 87 -8.19 -12.65 -8.80
C ARG A 87 -6.97 -13.46 -8.41
N VAL A 88 -7.16 -14.42 -7.51
CA VAL A 88 -6.11 -15.29 -7.00
C VAL A 88 -6.60 -16.73 -6.97
N LEU A 89 -5.68 -17.67 -6.95
CA LEU A 89 -6.02 -19.08 -6.69
C LEU A 89 -5.67 -19.40 -5.25
N MET A 90 -6.59 -20.01 -4.51
CA MET A 90 -6.34 -20.48 -3.14
C MET A 90 -6.32 -21.99 -3.11
N PHE A 91 -5.25 -22.55 -2.58
CA PHE A 91 -5.13 -23.97 -2.30
C PHE A 91 -6.03 -24.38 -1.13
N ASP A 92 -6.58 -25.58 -1.21
CA ASP A 92 -7.20 -26.23 -0.07
C ASP A 92 -6.17 -26.54 1.04
N GLU A 93 -6.64 -26.98 2.20
CA GLU A 93 -5.77 -27.31 3.35
C GLU A 93 -4.78 -28.45 3.05
N THR A 94 -5.08 -29.27 2.05
CA THR A 94 -4.24 -30.41 1.62
C THR A 94 -3.30 -30.06 0.47
N CYS A 95 -3.31 -28.81 -0.01
CA CYS A 95 -2.56 -28.33 -1.18
C CYS A 95 -2.79 -29.15 -2.48
N ASN A 96 -3.92 -29.85 -2.60
CA ASN A 96 -4.18 -30.74 -3.74
C ASN A 96 -5.02 -30.07 -4.84
N THR A 97 -5.98 -29.25 -4.44
CA THR A 97 -6.83 -28.49 -5.36
C THR A 97 -6.76 -27.00 -5.07
N PHE A 98 -7.13 -26.19 -6.07
CA PHE A 98 -7.28 -24.75 -5.90
C PHE A 98 -8.65 -24.28 -6.37
N ARG A 99 -9.09 -23.15 -5.83
CA ARG A 99 -10.30 -22.43 -6.25
C ARG A 99 -9.99 -20.97 -6.52
N GLU A 100 -10.77 -20.35 -7.40
CA GLU A 100 -10.68 -18.90 -7.67
C GLU A 100 -11.26 -18.11 -6.49
N TYR A 101 -10.51 -17.11 -6.04
CA TYR A 101 -10.91 -16.15 -5.02
C TYR A 101 -10.60 -14.73 -5.51
N THR A 102 -11.19 -13.74 -4.83
CA THR A 102 -10.85 -12.34 -5.02
C THR A 102 -10.23 -11.79 -3.74
N GLU A 103 -9.03 -11.23 -3.87
CA GLU A 103 -8.33 -10.51 -2.80
C GLU A 103 -8.45 -9.02 -3.04
N THR A 104 -8.61 -8.26 -1.96
CA THR A 104 -8.58 -6.79 -2.03
C THR A 104 -7.25 -6.30 -1.52
N ILE A 105 -6.50 -5.57 -2.34
CA ILE A 105 -5.22 -4.97 -1.97
C ILE A 105 -5.27 -3.45 -2.11
N ALA A 106 -4.57 -2.74 -1.23
CA ALA A 106 -4.31 -1.32 -1.39
C ALA A 106 -3.15 -1.06 -2.38
N LEU A 107 -3.40 -0.23 -3.39
CA LEU A 107 -2.43 0.11 -4.44
C LEU A 107 -1.69 1.43 -4.19
N ALA A 108 -2.36 2.38 -3.52
CA ALA A 108 -1.85 3.71 -3.25
C ALA A 108 -2.63 4.36 -2.11
N CYS A 109 -2.13 5.49 -1.62
CA CYS A 109 -2.86 6.37 -0.72
C CYS A 109 -3.18 7.68 -1.43
N ILE A 110 -4.43 8.13 -1.31
CA ILE A 110 -4.92 9.36 -1.94
C ILE A 110 -5.53 10.33 -0.93
N PRO A 111 -5.39 11.64 -1.18
CA PRO A 111 -6.11 12.65 -0.42
C PRO A 111 -7.60 12.64 -0.82
N VAL A 112 -8.48 12.40 0.12
CA VAL A 112 -9.94 12.52 -0.05
C VAL A 112 -10.47 13.71 0.76
N VAL A 113 -11.43 14.43 0.19
CA VAL A 113 -12.14 15.49 0.92
C VAL A 113 -13.29 14.85 1.68
N GLN A 114 -13.33 15.02 3.00
CA GLN A 114 -14.51 14.65 3.77
C GLN A 114 -15.66 15.62 3.47
N VAL A 115 -16.65 15.17 2.70
CA VAL A 115 -17.92 15.88 2.57
C VAL A 115 -18.78 15.50 3.76
N ARG A 116 -18.85 16.38 4.76
CA ARG A 116 -19.88 16.28 5.79
C ARG A 116 -21.19 16.75 5.16
N TYR A 117 -22.07 15.83 4.81
CA TYR A 117 -23.46 16.18 4.54
C TYR A 117 -24.02 16.84 5.81
N ARG A 118 -24.35 18.13 5.71
CA ARG A 118 -25.10 18.87 6.71
C ARG A 118 -26.57 18.83 6.34
#